data_AF-A0A126Z140-F1
#
_entry.id   AF-A0A126Z140-F1
#
_cell.length_a   1.000
_cell.length_b   1.000
_cell.length_c   1.000
_cell.angle_alpha   90.00
_cell.angle_beta   90.00
_cell.angle_gamma   90.00
#
_symmetry.space_group_name_H-M   'P 1'
#
loop_
_entity.id
_entity.type
_entity.pdbx_description
1 polymer ?
#
loop_
_entity_poly.entity_id
_entity_poly.type
_entity_poly.pdbx_seq_one_letter_code
_entity_poly.pdbx_strand_id
1 'polypeptide(L)' 'MVDAELESRIAAALEACVGIDTSKIIVTIVPGGVILRGSLVSMDDRNSVVDAALRVTGVTSVGDEIDVPHHRSAQR' A
#
# COMPACT_ATOMS: atom_id res chain seq x y z
N MET A 1 -0.59 2.35 -21.96
CA MET A 1 0.88 2.25 -21.75
C MET A 1 1.29 2.84 -20.38
N VAL A 2 0.36 3.30 -19.55
CA VAL A 2 0.66 4.08 -18.32
C VAL A 2 0.71 3.21 -17.07
N ASP A 3 0.33 1.95 -17.22
CA ASP A 3 -0.07 1.05 -16.14
C ASP A 3 1.17 0.40 -15.51
N ALA A 4 2.09 -0.09 -16.34
CA ALA A 4 3.32 -0.77 -15.91
C ALA A 4 4.35 0.16 -15.27
N GLU A 5 4.44 1.42 -15.72
CA GLU A 5 5.35 2.40 -15.12
C GLU A 5 4.84 2.86 -13.76
N LEU A 6 3.52 3.04 -13.63
CA LEU A 6 2.90 3.35 -12.35
C LEU A 6 3.07 2.19 -11.35
N GLU A 7 2.84 0.95 -11.80
CA GLU A 7 3.10 -0.25 -11.00
C GLU A 7 4.55 -0.33 -10.54
N SER A 8 5.53 -0.12 -11.43
CA SER A 8 6.95 -0.14 -11.07
C SER A 8 7.32 0.93 -10.05
N ARG A 9 6.75 2.14 -10.17
CA ARG A 9 6.98 3.22 -9.20
C ARG A 9 6.39 2.92 -7.84
N ILE A 10 5.19 2.35 -7.82
CA ILE A 10 4.52 1.93 -6.60
C ILE A 10 5.32 0.79 -5.95
N ALA A 11 5.69 -0.24 -6.73
CA ALA A 11 6.55 -1.32 -6.25
C ALA A 11 7.86 -0.80 -5.65
N ALA A 12 8.55 0.14 -6.31
CA ALA A 12 9.77 0.75 -5.78
C ALA A 12 9.54 1.54 -4.47
N ALA A 13 8.40 2.23 -4.34
CA ALA A 13 8.05 2.94 -3.11
C ALA A 13 7.72 1.98 -1.96
N LEU A 14 7.08 0.84 -2.26
CA LEU A 14 6.82 -0.24 -1.31
C LEU A 14 8.11 -0.96 -0.90
N GLU A 15 9.02 -1.25 -1.84
CA GLU A 15 10.33 -1.85 -1.57
C GLU A 15 11.21 -0.95 -0.68
N ALA A 16 11.02 0.38 -0.76
CA ALA A 16 11.69 1.32 0.14
C ALA A 16 11.19 1.23 1.58
N CYS A 17 9.99 0.67 1.80
CA CYS A 17 9.42 0.42 3.12
C CYS A 17 9.97 -0.88 3.71
N VAL A 18 11.16 -0.78 4.30
CA VAL A 18 11.79 -1.89 5.03
C VAL A 18 10.94 -2.27 6.25
N GLY A 19 10.52 -3.54 6.31
CA GLY A 19 9.74 -4.09 7.42
C GLY A 19 8.28 -4.38 7.09
N ILE A 20 7.82 -4.02 5.89
CA ILE A 20 6.45 -4.29 5.44
C ILE A 20 6.42 -5.58 4.62
N ASP A 21 5.62 -6.56 5.05
CA ASP A 21 5.37 -7.79 4.29
C ASP A 21 4.41 -7.53 3.12
N THR A 22 4.96 -6.96 2.05
CA THR A 22 4.22 -6.69 0.81
C THR A 22 3.93 -7.94 -0.01
N SER A 23 4.54 -9.09 0.34
CA SER A 23 4.32 -10.38 -0.34
C SER A 23 2.87 -10.86 -0.31
N LYS A 24 2.05 -10.35 0.63
CA LYS A 24 0.62 -10.65 0.73
C LYS A 24 -0.28 -9.50 0.27
N ILE A 25 0.31 -8.42 -0.22
CA ILE A 25 -0.41 -7.27 -0.76
C ILE A 25 -0.49 -7.43 -2.27
N ILE A 26 -1.72 -7.35 -2.77
CA ILE A 26 -2.08 -7.31 -4.17
C ILE A 26 -2.27 -5.83 -4.53
N VAL A 27 -1.46 -5.35 -5.46
CA VAL A 27 -1.56 -3.99 -6.00
C VAL A 27 -2.38 -4.07 -7.30
N THR A 28 -3.46 -3.30 -7.38
CA THR A 28 -4.32 -3.23 -8.56
C THR A 28 -4.33 -1.80 -9.09
N ILE A 29 -3.77 -1.59 -10.28
CA ILE A 29 -3.83 -0.29 -10.95
C ILE A 29 -5.23 -0.07 -11.51
N VAL A 30 -5.81 1.10 -11.21
CA VAL A 30 -7.11 1.53 -11.73
C VAL A 30 -6.93 2.84 -12.50
N PRO A 31 -7.82 3.18 -13.45
CA PRO A 31 -7.69 4.42 -14.21
C PRO A 31 -7.68 5.66 -13.29
N GLY A 32 -6.50 6.26 -13.11
CA GLY A 32 -6.25 7.41 -12.23
C GLY A 32 -5.77 7.06 -10.82
N GLY A 33 -5.69 5.79 -10.43
CA GLY A 33 -5.34 5.44 -9.06
C GLY A 33 -4.77 4.04 -8.89
N VAL A 34 -4.62 3.65 -7.63
CA VAL A 34 -4.17 2.30 -7.25
C VAL A 34 -5.03 1.79 -6.10
N ILE A 35 -5.31 0.49 -6.10
CA ILE A 35 -5.96 -0.21 -4.99
C ILE A 35 -4.96 -1.17 -4.38
N LEU A 36 -4.76 -1.05 -3.08
CA LEU A 36 -3.90 -1.91 -2.27
C LEU A 36 -4.79 -2.85 -1.48
N ARG A 37 -4.71 -4.15 -1.77
CA ARG A 37 -5.57 -5.17 -1.18
C ARG A 37 -4.73 -6.25 -0.52
N GLY A 38 -5.04 -6.63 0.71
CA GLY A 38 -4.27 -7.68 1.37
C GLY A 38 -4.49 -7.69 2.87
N SER A 39 -3.53 -8.24 3.59
CA SER A 39 -3.57 -8.23 5.06
C SER A 39 -2.21 -7.82 5.61
N LEU A 40 -2.19 -6.77 6.44
CA LEU A 40 -1.01 -6.31 7.16
C LEU A 40 -1.15 -6.56 8.65
N VAL A 41 -0.04 -6.58 9.37
CA VAL A 41 -0.03 -6.89 10.81
C VAL A 41 -0.22 -5.64 11.69
N SER A 42 0.08 -4.45 11.15
CA SER A 42 0.02 -3.18 11.88
C SER A 42 -0.67 -2.08 11.08
N MET A 43 -1.37 -1.19 11.78
CA MET A 43 -1.99 -0.01 11.19
C MET A 43 -0.94 1.01 10.69
N ASP A 44 0.22 1.09 11.36
CA ASP A 44 1.35 1.92 10.93
C ASP A 44 1.93 1.49 9.58
N ASP A 45 2.05 0.17 9.34
CA ASP A 45 2.47 -0.38 8.06
C ASP A 45 1.48 0.01 6.96
N ARG A 46 0.17 -0.18 7.22
CA ARG A 46 -0.90 0.21 6.29
C ARG A 46 -0.79 1.69 5.91
N ASN A 47 -0.68 2.57 6.91
CA ASN A 47 -0.58 4.01 6.66
C ASN A 47 0.70 4.38 5.88
N SER A 48 1.82 3.70 6.18
CA SER A 48 3.09 3.91 5.48
C SER A 48 3.01 3.48 4.01
N VAL A 49 2.36 2.36 3.71
CA VAL A 49 2.14 1.91 2.33
C VAL A 49 1.25 2.88 1.57
N VAL A 50 0.16 3.34 2.18
CA VAL A 50 -0.76 4.29 1.55
C VAL A 50 -0.07 5.63 1.29
N ASP A 51 0.71 6.15 2.25
CA ASP A 51 1.50 7.38 2.06
C ASP A 51 2.55 7.20 0.95
N ALA A 52 3.26 6.07 0.95
CA ALA A 52 4.24 5.75 -0.08
C ALA A 52 3.61 5.71 -1.48
N ALA A 53 2.42 5.11 -1.61
CA ALA A 53 1.67 5.08 -2.86
C ALA A 53 1.18 6.47 -3.28
N LEU A 54 0.70 7.29 -2.34
CA LEU A 54 0.28 8.69 -2.59
C LEU A 54 1.43 9.58 -3.04
N ARG A 55 2.66 9.33 -2.57
CA ARG A 55 3.85 10.06 -2.99
C ARG A 55 4.25 9.80 -4.44
N VAL A 56 3.74 8.73 -5.06
CA VAL A 56 4.06 8.41 -6.45
C VAL A 56 3.36 9.41 -7.39
N THR A 57 4.16 10.11 -8.18
CA THR A 57 3.65 11.03 -9.20
C THR A 57 2.82 10.26 -10.24
N GLY A 58 1.52 10.56 -10.32
CA GLY A 58 0.56 9.93 -11.22
C GLY A 58 -0.62 9.26 -10.50
N VAL A 59 -0.52 9.07 -9.18
CA VAL A 59 -1.63 8.57 -8.37
C VAL A 59 -2.53 9.74 -7.99
N THR A 60 -3.81 9.72 -8.40
CA THR A 60 -4.82 10.70 -7.95
C THR A 60 -5.77 10.12 -6.90
N SER A 61 -5.79 8.80 -6.74
CA SER A 61 -6.55 8.10 -5.69
C SER A 61 -5.87 6.81 -5.26
N VAL A 62 -5.86 6.55 -3.96
CA VAL A 62 -5.41 5.29 -3.38
C VAL A 62 -6.59 4.63 -2.68
N GLY A 63 -7.01 3.48 -3.20
CA GLY A 63 -7.96 2.59 -2.56
C GLY A 63 -7.22 1.73 -1.55
N ASP A 64 -7.51 1.94 -0.28
CA ASP A 64 -7.02 1.07 0.78
C ASP A 64 -8.08 0.00 1.09
N GLU A 65 -7.73 -1.26 0.83
CA GLU A 65 -8.52 -2.44 1.19
C GLU A 65 -7.63 -3.46 1.91
N ILE A 66 -6.78 -2.95 2.81
CA ILE A 66 -5.89 -3.77 3.63
C ILE A 66 -6.61 -4.13 4.92
N ASP A 67 -6.80 -5.43 5.14
CA ASP A 67 -7.30 -5.95 6.40
C ASP A 67 -6.16 -5.94 7.43
N VAL A 68 -6.37 -5.21 8.52
CA VAL A 68 -5.41 -5.15 9.62
C VAL A 68 -6.09 -5.78 10.82
N PRO A 69 -5.58 -6.91 11.34
CA PRO A 69 -6.11 -7.47 12.56
C PRO A 69 -5.87 -6.41 13.62
N HIS A 70 -6.98 -5.89 14.15
CA HIS A 70 -6.98 -5.01 15.30
C HIS A 70 -6.52 -5.86 16.49
N HIS A 71 -5.20 -6.05 16.62
CA HIS A 71 -4.66 -6.45 17.90
C HIS A 71 -5.00 -5.27 18.83
N ARG A 72 -6.05 -5.52 19.61
CA ARG A 72 -6.53 -4.64 20.66
C ARG A 72 -5.36 -4.47 21.62
N SER A 73 -4.64 -3.36 21.51
CA SER A 73 -3.72 -2.87 22.52
C SER A 73 -4.52 -2.36 23.73
N ALA A 74 -5.14 -3.30 24.45
CA ALA A 74 -5.08 -3.30 25.90
C ALA A 74 -3.88 -4.18 26.22
N GLN A 75 -2.77 -3.68 26.76
CA GLN A 75 -2.62 -3.47 28.21
C GLN A 75 -1.30 -2.68 28.39
N ARG A 76 -1.37 -1.38 28.70
CA ARG A 76 -1.13 -0.80 30.05
C ARG A 76 0.30 -0.95 30.57
#